data_AF-A0A9W8L7W9-F1
#
_entry.id   AF-A0A9W8L7W9-F1
#
_cell.length_a   1.000
_cell.length_b   1.000
_cell.length_c   1.000
_cell.angle_alpha   90.00
_cell.angle_beta   90.00
_cell.angle_gamma   90.00
#
_symmetry.space_group_name_H-M   'P 1'
#
loop_
_entity.id
_entity.type
_entity.pdbx_description
1 polymer ?
#
loop_
_entity_poly.entity_id
_entity_poly.type
_entity_poly.pdbx_seq_one_letter_code
_entity_poly.pdbx_strand_id
1 'polypeptide(L)' 'LMDVVNAWCRGAKFSQICRMTEVFEGSLIRAFRRLEELLRQMCMAAKAIGNVDLENKFADGITKIKRDIIFAASLYL' A
#
# COMPACT_ATOMS: atom_id res chain seq x y z
N LEU A 1 5.46 -9.04 -7.61
CA LEU A 1 5.08 -8.02 -6.60
C LEU A 1 3.78 -8.34 -5.85
N MET A 2 2.82 -9.09 -6.43
CA MET A 2 1.60 -9.47 -5.71
C MET A 2 1.88 -10.17 -4.37
N ASP A 3 2.77 -11.16 -4.35
CA ASP A 3 3.09 -11.89 -3.10
C ASP A 3 3.75 -10.99 -2.06
N VAL A 4 4.58 -10.04 -2.51
CA VAL A 4 5.24 -9.04 -1.66
C VAL A 4 4.21 -8.11 -1.01
N VAL A 5 3.27 -7.57 -1.80
CA VAL A 5 2.20 -6.71 -1.29
C VAL A 5 1.28 -7.47 -0.35
N ASN A 6 0.91 -8.72 -0.68
CA ASN A 6 0.09 -9.56 0.19
C ASN A 6 0.80 -9.87 1.52
N ALA A 7 2.08 -10.23 1.48
CA ALA A 7 2.89 -10.43 2.68
C ALA A 7 2.99 -9.15 3.53
N TRP A 8 3.12 -7.99 2.89
CA TRP A 8 3.09 -6.71 3.58
C TRP A 8 1.72 -6.42 4.23
N CYS A 9 0.61 -6.62 3.55
CA CYS A 9 -0.72 -6.44 4.15
C CYS A 9 -1.00 -7.42 5.30
N ARG A 10 -0.31 -8.57 5.33
CA ARG A 10 -0.38 -9.57 6.42
C ARG A 10 0.56 -9.28 7.59
N GLY A 11 1.30 -8.18 7.58
CA GLY A 11 2.16 -7.77 8.70
C GLY A 11 3.62 -8.26 8.64
N ALA A 12 4.11 -8.75 7.49
CA ALA A 12 5.52 -9.13 7.35
C ALA A 12 6.49 -7.95 7.61
N LYS A 13 7.69 -8.19 8.13
CA LYS A 13 8.68 -7.12 8.33
C LYS A 13 9.23 -6.63 6.98
N PHE A 14 9.69 -5.37 6.92
CA PHE A 14 10.27 -4.81 5.68
C PHE A 14 11.46 -5.65 5.19
N SER A 15 12.32 -6.10 6.09
CA SER A 15 13.44 -6.98 5.76
C SER A 15 13.04 -8.33 5.15
N GLN A 16 11.86 -8.86 5.49
CA GLN A 16 11.36 -10.10 4.90
C GLN A 16 10.88 -9.86 3.46
N ILE A 17 10.12 -8.79 3.22
CA ILE A 17 9.64 -8.49 1.88
C ILE A 17 10.77 -8.12 0.91
N CYS A 18 11.85 -7.48 1.39
CA CYS A 18 13.03 -7.20 0.56
C CYS A 18 13.76 -8.47 0.12
N ARG A 19 13.64 -9.57 0.87
CA ARG A 19 14.22 -10.86 0.49
C ARG A 19 13.35 -11.67 -0.47
N MET A 20 12.08 -11.29 -0.63
CA MET A 20 11.13 -11.96 -1.52
C MET A 20 11.23 -11.47 -2.98
N THR A 21 12.04 -10.44 -3.24
CA THR A 21 12.18 -9.83 -4.56
C THR A 21 13.58 -9.28 -4.78
N GLU A 22 14.05 -9.28 -6.01
CA GLU A 22 15.34 -8.66 -6.40
C GLU A 22 15.22 -7.16 -6.71
N VAL A 23 14.01 -6.59 -6.52
CA VAL A 23 13.77 -5.16 -6.75
C VAL A 23 14.36 -4.34 -5.61
N PHE A 24 15.10 -3.28 -5.95
CA PHE A 24 15.65 -2.32 -4.99
C PHE A 24 14.59 -1.77 -4.02
N GLU A 25 14.98 -1.59 -2.76
CA GLU A 25 14.11 -1.17 -1.66
C GLU A 25 13.45 0.18 -1.94
N GLY A 26 14.21 1.14 -2.49
CA GLY A 26 13.67 2.44 -2.88
C GLY A 26 12.59 2.35 -3.97
N SER A 27 12.74 1.41 -4.91
CA SER A 27 11.72 1.15 -5.94
C SER A 27 10.49 0.48 -5.33
N LEU A 28 10.67 -0.40 -4.35
CA LEU A 28 9.59 -1.02 -3.60
C LEU A 28 8.78 0.02 -2.83
N ILE A 29 9.44 0.92 -2.08
CA ILE A 29 8.78 2.01 -1.33
C ILE A 29 7.99 2.91 -2.26
N ARG A 30 8.56 3.30 -3.41
CA ARG A 30 7.84 4.09 -4.43
C ARG A 30 6.63 3.34 -4.98
N ALA A 31 6.74 2.04 -5.24
CA ALA A 31 5.63 1.22 -5.72
C ALA A 31 4.49 1.15 -4.69
N PHE A 32 4.80 0.98 -3.40
CA PHE A 32 3.79 1.00 -2.35
C PHE A 32 3.10 2.36 -2.18
N ARG A 33 3.86 3.47 -2.25
CA ARG A 33 3.26 4.82 -2.22
C ARG A 33 2.33 5.05 -3.41
N ARG A 34 2.73 4.61 -4.61
CA ARG A 34 1.87 4.65 -5.81
C ARG A 34 0.62 3.79 -5.68
N LEU A 35 0.76 2.59 -5.10
CA LEU A 35 -0.37 1.70 -4.86
C LEU A 35 -1.36 2.30 -3.86
N GLU A 36 -0.87 2.98 -2.83
CA GLU A 36 -1.69 3.66 -1.84
C GLU A 36 -2.52 4.79 -2.47
N GLU A 37 -1.88 5.62 -3.31
CA GLU A 37 -2.56 6.66 -4.07
C GLU A 37 -3.64 6.08 -5.02
N LEU A 38 -3.31 4.98 -5.71
CA LEU A 38 -4.28 4.27 -6.55
C LEU A 38 -5.50 3.81 -5.74
N LEU A 39 -5.30 3.24 -4.54
CA LEU A 39 -6.41 2.82 -3.69
C LEU A 39 -7.28 3.99 -3.24
N ARG A 40 -6.72 5.18 -2.97
CA ARG A 40 -7.50 6.39 -2.67
C ARG A 40 -8.37 6.80 -3.85
N GLN A 41 -7.81 6.79 -5.05
CA GLN A 41 -8.54 7.12 -6.28
C GLN A 41 -9.68 6.12 -6.54
N MET A 42 -9.43 4.82 -6.31
CA MET A 42 -10.45 3.78 -6.41
C MET A 42 -11.55 3.92 -5.36
N CYS A 43 -11.21 4.36 -4.14
CA CYS A 43 -12.18 4.67 -3.10
C CYS A 43 -13.13 5.81 -3.53
N MET A 44 -12.57 6.89 -4.09
CA MET A 44 -13.38 7.99 -4.65
C MET A 44 -14.26 7.53 -5.82
N ALA A 45 -13.73 6.68 -6.71
CA ALA A 45 -14.50 6.12 -7.82
C ALA A 45 -15.65 5.23 -7.33
N ALA A 46 -15.40 4.36 -6.33
CA ALA A 46 -16.42 3.51 -5.72
C ALA A 46 -17.54 4.34 -5.08
N LYS A 47 -17.17 5.43 -4.39
CA LYS A 47 -18.12 6.39 -3.84
C LYS A 47 -18.96 7.07 -4.92
N ALA A 48 -18.36 7.47 -6.04
CA ALA A 48 -19.07 8.07 -7.16
C ALA A 48 -20.07 7.11 -7.83
N ILE A 49 -19.76 5.81 -7.85
CA ILE A 49 -20.65 4.75 -8.34
C ILE A 49 -21.78 4.45 -7.33
N GLY A 50 -21.62 4.84 -6.05
CA GLY A 50 -22.55 4.52 -4.97
C GLY A 50 -22.38 3.10 -4.40
N ASN A 51 -21.22 2.46 -4.64
CA ASN A 51 -20.95 1.12 -4.12
C ASN A 51 -20.15 1.21 -2.80
N VAL A 52 -20.89 1.17 -1.69
CA VAL A 52 -20.35 1.30 -0.33
C VAL A 52 -19.47 0.10 0.06
N ASP A 53 -19.77 -1.11 -0.43
CA ASP A 53 -18.94 -2.29 -0.14
C ASP A 53 -17.54 -2.17 -0.76
N LEU A 54 -17.45 -1.65 -1.98
CA LEU A 54 -16.17 -1.38 -2.65
C LEU A 54 -15.41 -0.25 -1.96
N GLU A 55 -16.10 0.84 -1.58
CA GLU A 55 -15.50 1.95 -0.82
C GLU A 55 -14.85 1.44 0.46
N ASN A 56 -15.58 0.65 1.25
CA ASN A 56 -15.09 0.08 2.50
C ASN A 56 -13.91 -0.89 2.28
N LYS A 57 -13.96 -1.72 1.23
CA LYS A 57 -12.85 -2.62 0.88
C LYS A 57 -11.57 -1.87 0.52
N PHE A 58 -11.68 -0.79 -0.25
CA PHE A 58 -10.52 0.04 -0.58
C PHE A 58 -10.00 0.79 0.64
N ALA A 59 -10.88 1.31 1.50
CA ALA A 59 -10.51 1.95 2.75
C ALA A 59 -9.74 0.99 3.69
N ASP A 60 -10.23 -0.23 3.89
CA ASP A 60 -9.52 -1.27 4.67
C ASP A 60 -8.16 -1.61 4.04
N GLY A 61 -8.10 -1.75 2.72
CA GLY A 61 -6.84 -1.97 2.00
C GLY A 61 -5.78 -0.87 2.25
N ILE A 62 -6.20 0.39 2.26
CA ILE A 62 -5.32 1.53 2.55
C ILE A 62 -4.75 1.42 3.98
N THR A 63 -5.58 1.10 4.97
CA THR A 63 -5.13 0.98 6.36
C THR A 63 -4.08 -0.13 6.54
N LYS A 64 -4.21 -1.24 5.82
CA LYS A 64 -3.27 -2.37 5.87
C LYS A 64 -1.92 -2.08 5.21
N ILE A 65 -1.93 -1.27 4.14
CA ILE A 65 -0.71 -0.89 3.43
C ILE A 65 0.07 0.19 4.18
N LYS A 66 -0.64 1.16 4.78
CA LYS A 66 -0.05 2.34 5.40
C LYS A 66 0.57 2.04 6.77
N ARG A 67 1.80 1.52 6.78
CA ARG A 67 2.56 1.25 8.00
C ARG A 67 4.06 1.47 7.86
N ASP A 68 4.71 1.75 8.99
CA ASP A 68 6.17 1.66 9.19
C ASP A 68 7.00 2.44 8.13
N ILE A 69 8.23 1.98 7.88
CA ILE A 69 9.26 2.60 7.04
C ILE A 69 8.79 3.05 5.65
N ILE A 70 7.79 2.37 5.05
CA ILE A 70 7.27 2.70 3.71
C ILE A 70 6.60 4.09 3.70
N PHE A 71 6.01 4.47 4.84
CA PHE A 71 5.30 5.74 5.04
C PHE A 71 5.99 6.65 6.07
N ALA A 72 7.28 6.43 6.34
CA ALA A 72 8.07 7.35 7.15
C ALA A 72 8.03 8.78 6.57
N ALA A 73 7.92 9.77 7.46
CA ALA A 73 7.90 11.19 7.10
C ALA A 73 9.23 11.60 6.45
N SER A 74 9.17 12.61 5.57
CA SER A 74 10.39 13.25 5.06
C SER A 74 11.13 13.94 6.21
N LEU A 75 12.45 14.05 6.07
CA LEU A 75 13.29 14.82 6.98
C LEU A 75 13.17 16.33 6.78
N TYR A 76 12.61 16.75 5.65
CA TYR A 76 12.20 18.13 5.40
C TYR A 76 10.74 18.27 5.80
N LEU A 77 10.49 19.00 6.90
CA LEU A 77 9.16 19.38 7.37
C LEU A 77 8.74 20.70 6.71
#